data_AF-A0A520D7I2-F1
#
_entry.id   AF-A0A520D7I2-F1
#
_cell.length_a   1.000
_cell.length_b   1.000
_cell.length_c   1.000
_cell.angle_alpha   90.00
_cell.angle_beta   90.00
_cell.angle_gamma   90.00
#
_symmetry.space_group_name_H-M   'P 1'
#
loop_
_entity.id
_entity.type
_entity.pdbx_description
1 polymer ?
#
loop_
_entity_poly.entity_id
_entity_poly.type
_entity_poly.pdbx_seq_one_letter_code
_entity_poly.pdbx_strand_id
1 'polypeptide(L)'
;MRKLYFFAFCCILHFNVQAQDKAPAYPLIAHDTYLSIWSFGDGLNNSVTKHWTGKEQSLLGVAKVDGKFYRFLGAESKNYKTILP
;
A
#
# COMPACT_ATOMS: atom_id res chain seq x y z
N MET A 1 -30.15 13.81 39.90
CA MET A 1 -30.40 14.60 38.67
C MET A 1 -29.09 15.07 38.01
N ARG A 2 -28.25 15.91 38.62
CA ARG A 2 -27.00 16.45 38.00
C ARG A 2 -26.01 15.40 37.46
N LYS A 3 -25.80 14.29 38.18
CA LYS A 3 -24.92 13.19 37.77
C LYS A 3 -25.45 12.42 36.54
N LEU A 4 -26.77 12.42 36.33
CA LEU A 4 -27.42 11.74 35.22
C LEU A 4 -27.22 12.49 33.90
N TYR A 5 -27.31 13.83 33.94
CA TYR A 5 -26.99 14.69 32.79
C TYR A 5 -25.51 14.62 32.39
N PHE A 6 -24.61 14.47 33.37
CA PHE A 6 -23.17 14.32 33.10
C PHE A 6 -22.87 12.98 32.40
N PHE A 7 -23.51 11.89 32.84
CA PHE A 7 -23.38 10.59 32.19
C PHE A 7 -23.95 10.60 30.76
N ALA A 8 -25.12 11.22 30.57
CA ALA A 8 -25.71 11.41 29.25
C ALA A 8 -24.81 12.25 28.32
N PHE A 9 -24.17 13.30 28.84
CA PHE A 9 -23.21 14.13 28.09
C PHE A 9 -21.96 13.35 27.67
N CYS A 10 -21.39 12.51 28.54
CA CYS A 10 -20.29 11.61 28.18
C CYS A 10 -20.68 10.59 27.09
N CYS A 11 -21.91 10.07 27.13
CA CYS A 11 -22.39 9.13 26.11
C CYS A 11 -22.50 9.78 24.71
N ILE A 12 -22.77 11.08 24.64
CA ILE A 12 -22.90 11.85 23.39
C ILE A 12 -21.53 12.25 22.81
N LEU A 13 -20.47 12.29 23.63
CA LEU A 13 -19.11 12.72 23.24
C LEU A 13 -18.15 11.57 22.94
N HIS A 14 -18.64 10.40 22.53
CA HIS A 14 -17.77 9.31 22.10
C HIS A 14 -17.12 9.64 20.74
N PHE A 15 -15.91 10.19 20.78
CA PHE A 15 -15.03 10.28 19.63
C PHE A 15 -14.49 8.89 19.32
N ASN A 16 -14.86 8.35 18.15
CA ASN A 16 -14.24 7.15 17.63
C ASN A 16 -12.83 7.52 17.12
N VAL A 17 -11.81 7.16 17.90
CA VAL A 17 -10.42 7.26 17.46
C VAL A 17 -10.12 6.02 16.62
N GLN A 18 -9.98 6.18 15.31
CA GLN A 18 -9.43 5.14 14.44
C GLN A 18 -7.91 5.28 14.37
N ALA A 19 -7.20 4.21 14.71
CA ALA A 19 -5.78 4.08 14.44
C ALA A 19 -5.53 3.66 12.98
N GLN A 20 -4.29 3.81 12.52
CA GLN A 20 -3.86 3.30 11.22
C GLN A 20 -3.98 1.77 11.16
N ASP A 21 -4.76 1.25 10.23
CA ASP A 21 -5.05 -0.18 10.05
C ASP A 21 -4.12 -0.87 9.05
N LYS A 22 -3.45 -0.10 8.19
CA LYS A 22 -2.52 -0.59 7.16
C LYS A 22 -1.10 -0.12 7.39
N ALA A 23 -0.13 -0.98 7.14
CA ALA A 23 1.26 -0.55 7.05
C ALA A 23 1.46 0.37 5.83
N PRO A 24 2.40 1.31 5.88
CA PRO A 24 2.71 2.17 4.73
C PRO A 24 3.30 1.39 3.55
N ALA A 25 3.95 0.25 3.82
CA ALA A 25 4.50 -0.66 2.82
C ALA A 25 4.59 -2.10 3.35
N TYR A 26 4.54 -3.07 2.42
CA TYR A 26 4.61 -4.51 2.70
C TYR A 26 5.78 -5.14 1.94
N PRO A 27 6.66 -5.92 2.60
CA PRO A 27 7.77 -6.59 1.93
C PRO A 27 7.24 -7.71 1.03
N LEU A 28 7.68 -7.73 -0.22
CA LEU A 28 7.36 -8.77 -1.20
C LEU A 28 8.52 -9.77 -1.36
N ILE A 29 9.75 -9.23 -1.37
CA ILE A 29 10.99 -9.99 -1.33
C ILE A 29 11.89 -9.30 -0.30
N ALA A 30 12.34 -10.02 0.72
CA ALA A 30 13.24 -9.50 1.75
C ALA A 30 14.42 -10.47 1.92
N HIS A 31 15.38 -10.39 1.01
CA HIS A 31 16.56 -11.25 1.01
C HIS A 31 17.78 -10.52 1.58
N ASP A 32 18.19 -9.42 0.96
CA ASP A 32 19.33 -8.59 1.36
C ASP A 32 19.11 -7.11 1.00
N THR A 33 20.09 -6.24 1.31
CA THR A 33 19.99 -4.79 1.10
C THR A 33 19.92 -4.34 -0.37
N TYR A 34 20.22 -5.23 -1.33
CA TYR A 34 20.13 -5.00 -2.77
C TYR A 34 18.88 -5.65 -3.38
N LEU A 35 18.45 -6.79 -2.82
CA LEU A 35 17.22 -7.51 -3.19
C LEU A 35 16.18 -7.43 -2.07
N SER A 36 15.63 -6.24 -1.90
CA SER A 36 14.56 -5.96 -0.95
C SER A 36 13.48 -5.12 -1.63
N ILE A 37 12.44 -5.81 -2.11
CA ILE A 37 11.34 -5.26 -2.94
C ILE A 37 10.06 -5.21 -2.13
N TRP A 38 9.38 -4.07 -2.19
CA TRP A 38 8.25 -3.70 -1.35
C TRP A 38 7.08 -3.17 -2.19
N SER A 39 5.87 -3.44 -1.72
CA SER A 39 4.64 -2.82 -2.20
C SER A 39 4.33 -1.62 -1.32
N PHE A 40 4.15 -0.44 -1.93
CA PHE A 40 3.77 0.78 -1.22
C PHE A 40 2.30 1.09 -1.48
N GLY A 41 1.55 1.37 -0.43
CA GLY A 41 0.12 1.69 -0.50
C GLY A 41 -0.78 0.46 -0.43
N ASP A 42 -2.05 0.69 -0.76
CA ASP A 42 -3.15 -0.20 -0.36
C ASP A 42 -3.42 -1.36 -1.32
N GLY A 43 -2.97 -1.26 -2.57
CA GLY A 43 -3.27 -2.23 -3.62
C GLY A 43 -2.01 -2.81 -4.25
N LEU A 44 -1.93 -4.15 -4.29
CA LEU A 44 -0.75 -4.88 -4.72
C LEU A 44 -0.31 -4.61 -6.17
N ASN A 45 -1.25 -4.26 -7.06
CA ASN A 45 -1.03 -4.02 -8.49
C ASN A 45 -1.24 -2.56 -8.91
N ASN A 46 -1.38 -1.64 -7.95
CA ASN A 46 -1.70 -0.23 -8.24
C ASN A 46 -0.47 0.61 -8.60
N SER A 47 0.71 0.25 -8.09
CA SER A 47 1.95 1.00 -8.33
C SER A 47 3.12 0.09 -8.68
N VAL A 48 4.16 0.68 -9.28
CA VAL A 48 5.45 0.03 -9.44
C VAL A 48 5.99 -0.31 -8.05
N THR A 49 6.47 -1.53 -7.88
CA THR A 49 7.14 -1.96 -6.65
C THR A 49 8.45 -1.18 -6.46
N LYS A 50 8.89 -1.06 -5.21
CA LYS A 50 10.05 -0.25 -4.86
C LYS A 50 11.07 -1.08 -4.09
N HIS A 51 12.34 -0.72 -4.25
CA HIS A 51 13.36 -1.07 -3.30
C HIS A 51 13.00 -0.51 -1.91
N TRP A 52 13.53 -1.07 -0.82
CA TRP A 52 13.26 -0.55 0.55
C TRP A 52 13.64 0.92 0.73
N THR A 53 14.56 1.44 -0.09
CA THR A 53 14.95 2.86 -0.12
C THR A 53 13.95 3.77 -0.85
N GLY A 54 12.87 3.20 -1.43
CA GLY A 54 11.84 3.93 -2.17
C GLY A 54 12.11 4.11 -3.66
N LYS A 55 13.30 3.74 -4.16
CA LYS A 55 13.60 3.74 -5.61
C LYS A 55 12.74 2.68 -6.32
N GLU A 56 12.23 2.99 -7.51
CA GLU A 56 11.53 1.99 -8.32
C GLU A 56 12.42 0.76 -8.60
N GLN A 57 11.88 -0.42 -8.35
CA GLN A 57 12.47 -1.71 -8.66
C GLN A 57 11.33 -2.65 -9.03
N SER A 58 11.08 -2.73 -10.34
CA SER A 58 9.85 -3.31 -10.88
C SER A 58 9.79 -4.83 -10.71
N LEU A 59 8.66 -5.31 -10.20
CA LEU A 59 8.29 -6.71 -10.10
C LEU A 59 6.83 -6.83 -10.55
N LEU A 60 6.60 -7.60 -11.62
CA LEU A 60 5.27 -7.86 -12.16
C LEU A 60 4.86 -9.30 -11.90
N GLY A 61 3.65 -9.49 -11.38
CA GLY A 61 3.04 -10.81 -11.26
C GLY A 61 1.83 -10.92 -12.18
N VAL A 62 1.86 -11.93 -13.04
CA VAL A 62 0.77 -12.23 -13.99
C VAL A 62 0.30 -13.65 -13.76
N ALA A 63 -1.00 -13.83 -13.57
CA ALA A 63 -1.65 -15.12 -13.52
C ALA A 63 -2.41 -15.36 -14.82
N LYS A 64 -2.35 -16.59 -15.36
CA LYS A 64 -3.16 -17.01 -16.51
C LYS A 64 -4.32 -17.86 -15.99
N VAL A 65 -5.55 -17.40 -16.23
CA VAL A 65 -6.78 -18.07 -15.83
C VAL A 65 -7.66 -18.20 -17.07
N ASP A 66 -8.03 -19.43 -17.44
CA ASP A 66 -8.89 -19.73 -18.60
C ASP A 66 -8.44 -19.06 -19.91
N GLY A 67 -7.13 -19.06 -20.16
CA GLY A 67 -6.56 -18.44 -21.35
C GLY A 67 -6.36 -16.92 -21.26
N LYS A 68 -6.90 -16.25 -20.24
CA LYS A 68 -6.76 -14.81 -20.01
C LYS A 68 -5.68 -14.49 -18.99
N PHE A 69 -4.89 -13.44 -19.26
CA PHE A 69 -3.84 -12.97 -18.38
C PHE A 69 -4.35 -11.85 -17.46
N TYR A 70 -4.04 -11.96 -16.17
CA TYR A 70 -4.40 -11.01 -15.13
C TYR A 70 -3.15 -10.56 -14.38
N ARG A 71 -2.88 -9.25 -14.37
CA ARG A 71 -1.80 -8.66 -13.57
C ARG A 71 -2.28 -8.46 -12.13
N PHE A 72 -1.76 -9.29 -11.23
CA PHE A 72 -2.13 -9.26 -9.81
C PHE A 72 -1.10 -8.55 -8.93
N LEU A 73 0.11 -8.30 -9.45
CA LEU A 73 1.19 -7.63 -8.72
C LEU A 73 1.92 -6.63 -9.60
N GLY A 74 2.23 -5.47 -9.00
CA GLY A 74 2.99 -4.38 -9.61
C GLY A 74 2.24 -3.65 -10.71
N ALA A 75 2.65 -2.42 -10.99
CA ALA A 75 2.26 -1.66 -12.18
C ALA A 75 3.46 -1.53 -13.13
N GLU A 76 3.17 -1.22 -14.39
CA GLU A 76 4.21 -1.01 -15.40
C GLU A 76 5.07 0.21 -15.06
N SER A 77 6.39 0.06 -15.22
CA SER A 77 7.33 1.15 -15.05
C SER A 77 7.22 2.15 -16.19
N LYS A 78 7.38 3.44 -15.86
CA LYS A 78 7.34 4.50 -16.86
C LYS A 78 8.53 4.37 -17.82
N ASN A 79 8.26 4.32 -19.11
CA ASN A 79 9.28 4.44 -20.14
C ASN A 79 9.39 5.91 -20.55
N TYR A 80 10.56 6.51 -20.34
CA TYR A 80 10.81 7.89 -20.69
C TYR A 80 11.49 7.98 -22.06
N LYS A 81 10.98 8.84 -22.93
CA LYS A 81 11.65 9.17 -24.18
C LYS A 81 12.71 10.25 -23.91
N THR A 82 13.97 9.96 -24.22
CA THR A 82 15.03 10.97 -24.19
C THR A 82 14.74 12.03 -25.26
N ILE A 83 14.59 13.28 -24.85
CA ILE A 83 14.30 14.42 -25.74
C ILE A 83 15.52 15.28 -26.05
N LEU A 84 16.58 15.20 -25.23
CA LEU A 84 17.84 15.92 -25.42
C LEU A 84 19.02 15.02 -25.00
N PRO A 85 20.18 15.09 -25.69
CA PRO A 85 21.40 14.40 -25.29
C PRO A 85 21.99 14.94 -23.98
#